data_AF-A0A4S9WDH4-F1
#
_entry.id   AF-A0A4S9WDH4-F1
#
_cell.length_a   1.000
_cell.length_b   1.000
_cell.length_c   1.000
_cell.angle_alpha   90.00
_cell.angle_beta   90.00
_cell.angle_gamma   90.00
#
_symmetry.space_group_name_H-M   'P 1'
#
loop_
_entity.id
_entity.type
_entity.pdbx_description
1 polymer ?
#
loop_
_entity_poly.entity_id
_entity_poly.type
_entity_poly.pdbx_seq_one_letter_code
_entity_poly.pdbx_strand_id
1 'polypeptide(L)'
;MLLTIPRAPLPTGLAFLSGLFLLTYLYFHASSSSNTHLLSIKGSTQSPQLSQCPPSSAISNIVLSIKTGATEAFDKLPTQLLTILQCADTLLLFSDLEQDIHSLHIHDVLSRYDPEFLANHADFELYRKQKEYQAEGRDVQTLSTMKDSNSDWRTAGHNAAWALDKYKFLHMIERAWELQPDKDWYVFAETDTYIVWRNLVKWLERFDPSKSLYLGRGEPMKKEEGEGFYFAHGGSGFVLSRAAMYDFCVTKKGLASRWDARIPDLWFGDYVVAKALKEELGLNLTSAAPMFSGHKPMSLPIGAGIWCRPVITQHHLRSEEVQTLWMLEDDFYTNTSSSSAPHLRFSHLFRDVLSGVKFPERRGEWDNASNDNVYTIKAPRTRAQAKEKPNERVGEPTVEKDPNSSPDACNTACEVTEACFQWAHLNFTTIEDDEKKHGGGICYLSSVFRFGSQRPEESWVDEKNATNIHLWTSGWQTPKIEKWLAEAPDDCGKVEWS
;
A
#
# COMPACT_ATOMS: atom_id res chain seq x y z
N MET A 1 27.54 -48.30 -49.35
CA MET A 1 27.10 -47.89 -50.71
C MET A 1 26.97 -46.37 -50.68
N LEU A 2 28.06 -45.68 -51.03
CA LEU A 2 28.13 -44.22 -51.09
C LEU A 2 27.55 -43.75 -52.42
N LEU A 3 26.54 -42.88 -52.38
CA LEU A 3 26.03 -42.16 -53.55
C LEU A 3 26.39 -40.69 -53.38
N THR A 4 27.36 -40.26 -54.19
CA THR A 4 27.77 -38.88 -54.40
C THR A 4 26.80 -38.20 -55.37
N ILE A 5 26.29 -37.02 -54.99
CA ILE A 5 25.49 -36.14 -55.87
C ILE A 5 26.41 -35.05 -56.40
N PRO A 6 26.50 -34.81 -57.73
CA PRO A 6 27.36 -33.76 -58.29
C PRO A 6 26.71 -32.38 -58.12
N ARG A 7 27.51 -31.38 -57.69
CA ARG A 7 27.15 -29.96 -57.67
C ARG A 7 27.30 -29.35 -59.07
N ALA A 8 26.24 -28.76 -59.59
CA ALA A 8 26.29 -27.86 -60.74
C ALA A 8 26.80 -26.46 -60.33
N PRO A 9 27.54 -25.74 -61.18
CA PRO A 9 28.02 -24.39 -60.86
C PRO A 9 26.89 -23.36 -60.96
N LEU A 10 26.79 -22.46 -59.98
CA LEU A 10 25.91 -21.29 -60.06
C LEU A 10 26.43 -20.30 -61.12
N PRO A 11 25.55 -19.69 -61.94
CA PRO A 11 25.95 -18.70 -62.92
C PRO A 11 26.38 -17.39 -62.23
N THR A 12 27.51 -16.86 -62.68
CA THR A 12 28.23 -15.67 -62.18
C THR A 12 27.49 -14.33 -62.32
N GLY A 13 26.22 -14.33 -62.72
CA GLY A 13 25.38 -13.12 -62.87
C GLY A 13 24.61 -12.69 -61.61
N LEU A 14 24.42 -13.56 -60.63
CA LEU A 14 23.61 -13.27 -59.41
C LEU A 14 24.41 -12.58 -58.28
N ALA A 15 25.74 -12.61 -58.33
CA ALA A 15 26.60 -11.97 -57.33
C ALA A 15 26.68 -10.44 -57.48
N PHE A 16 26.57 -9.91 -58.71
CA PHE A 16 26.66 -8.47 -58.95
C PHE A 16 25.37 -7.71 -58.58
N LEU A 17 24.19 -8.31 -58.81
CA LEU A 17 22.91 -7.70 -58.45
C LEU A 17 22.67 -7.70 -56.93
N SER A 18 23.13 -8.73 -56.21
CA SER A 18 23.03 -8.80 -54.74
C SER A 18 23.99 -7.82 -54.05
N GLY A 19 25.21 -7.63 -54.59
CA GLY A 19 26.16 -6.63 -54.06
C GLY A 19 25.68 -5.19 -54.21
N LEU A 20 25.06 -4.84 -55.35
CA LEU A 20 24.54 -3.49 -55.59
C LEU A 20 23.31 -3.18 -54.72
N PHE A 21 22.45 -4.16 -54.47
CA PHE A 21 21.31 -4.04 -53.54
C PHE A 21 21.77 -3.90 -52.09
N LEU A 22 22.80 -4.66 -51.66
CA LEU A 22 23.36 -4.51 -50.30
C LEU A 22 24.01 -3.14 -50.10
N LEU A 23 24.77 -2.65 -51.10
CA LEU A 23 25.42 -1.35 -51.03
C LEU A 23 24.42 -0.19 -51.03
N THR A 24 23.35 -0.27 -51.83
CA THR A 24 22.28 0.76 -51.82
C THR A 24 21.43 0.67 -50.55
N TYR A 25 21.13 -0.52 -50.04
CA TYR A 25 20.46 -0.72 -48.75
C TYR A 25 21.29 -0.14 -47.59
N LEU A 26 22.59 -0.43 -47.53
CA LEU A 26 23.49 0.13 -46.54
C LEU A 26 23.65 1.65 -46.70
N TYR A 27 23.70 2.19 -47.92
CA TYR A 27 23.83 3.64 -48.14
C TYR A 27 22.56 4.42 -47.75
N PHE A 28 21.37 3.88 -48.05
CA PHE A 28 20.09 4.48 -47.68
C PHE A 28 19.70 4.26 -46.21
N HIS A 29 20.21 3.22 -45.52
CA HIS A 29 19.94 2.98 -44.10
C HIS A 29 21.07 3.43 -43.16
N ALA A 30 22.27 3.75 -43.66
CA ALA A 30 23.34 4.37 -42.87
C ALA A 30 23.12 5.86 -42.59
N SER A 31 22.10 6.48 -43.20
CA SER A 31 21.76 7.90 -43.02
C SER A 31 20.54 8.15 -42.12
N SER A 32 20.16 7.17 -41.31
CA SER A 32 19.27 7.38 -40.17
C SER A 32 20.16 7.72 -38.97
N SER A 33 20.26 9.01 -38.67
CA SER A 33 20.80 9.52 -37.40
C SER A 33 19.99 8.94 -36.24
N SER A 34 20.38 7.74 -35.82
CA SER A 34 19.96 7.21 -34.54
C SER A 34 20.63 8.11 -33.51
N ASN A 35 19.89 9.07 -32.97
CA ASN A 35 20.19 9.62 -31.66
C ASN A 35 20.08 8.46 -30.68
N THR A 36 21.11 7.61 -30.63
CA THR A 36 21.37 6.79 -29.48
C THR A 36 21.65 7.78 -28.35
N HIS A 37 20.60 8.09 -27.60
CA HIS A 37 20.76 8.48 -26.21
C HIS A 37 21.42 7.28 -25.51
N LEU A 38 22.73 7.14 -25.69
CA LEU A 38 23.55 6.42 -24.75
C LEU A 38 23.32 7.15 -23.43
N LEU A 39 22.55 6.51 -22.54
CA LEU A 39 22.55 6.83 -21.12
C LEU A 39 24.01 6.69 -20.68
N SER A 40 24.73 7.81 -20.75
CA SER A 40 26.03 7.94 -20.14
C SER A 40 25.76 7.95 -18.65
N ILE A 41 25.76 6.76 -18.05
CA ILE A 41 25.92 6.61 -16.61
C ILE A 41 27.37 7.04 -16.36
N LYS A 42 27.61 8.35 -16.34
CA LYS A 42 28.84 8.89 -15.79
C LYS A 42 28.80 8.48 -14.33
N GLY A 43 29.59 7.46 -14.00
CA GLY A 43 29.94 7.15 -12.62
C GLY A 43 30.59 8.39 -12.02
N SER A 44 29.78 9.21 -11.34
CA SER A 44 30.29 10.21 -10.41
C SER A 44 31.02 9.43 -9.33
N THR A 45 32.32 9.66 -9.20
CA THR A 45 33.20 9.02 -8.21
C THR A 45 33.02 9.58 -6.78
N GLN A 46 31.93 10.31 -6.53
CA GLN A 46 31.34 10.52 -5.21
C GLN A 46 29.82 10.39 -5.39
N SER A 47 29.18 9.50 -4.63
CA SER A 47 27.72 9.48 -4.52
C SER A 47 27.32 10.82 -3.87
N PRO A 48 26.62 11.72 -4.56
CA PRO A 48 26.08 12.92 -3.92
C PRO A 48 25.20 12.46 -2.77
N GLN A 49 25.40 13.00 -1.57
CA GLN A 49 24.49 12.75 -0.47
C GLN A 49 23.09 13.18 -0.89
N LEU A 50 22.19 12.21 -1.05
CA LEU A 50 20.83 12.45 -1.53
C LEU A 50 20.11 13.40 -0.57
N SER A 51 19.44 14.41 -1.13
CA SER A 51 18.80 15.47 -0.34
C SER A 51 17.74 14.89 0.60
N GLN A 52 17.05 13.82 0.20
CA GLN A 52 16.03 13.14 1.01
C GLN A 52 16.62 12.36 2.18
N CYS A 53 17.87 11.91 2.09
CA CYS A 53 18.46 11.07 3.13
C CYS A 53 18.93 11.93 4.33
N PRO A 54 18.56 11.56 5.57
CA PRO A 54 19.16 12.13 6.77
C PRO A 54 20.68 11.85 6.83
N PRO A 55 21.43 12.58 7.67
CA PRO A 55 22.83 12.23 7.95
C PRO A 55 22.94 10.80 8.50
N SER A 56 23.94 10.02 8.06
CA SER A 56 24.16 8.63 8.49
C SER A 56 24.16 8.46 10.02
N SER A 57 24.72 9.41 10.78
CA SER A 57 24.70 9.38 12.25
C SER A 57 23.30 9.36 12.88
N ALA A 58 22.27 9.80 12.14
CA ALA A 58 20.88 9.82 12.60
C ALA A 58 20.10 8.54 12.23
N ILE A 59 20.63 7.73 11.31
CA ILE A 59 20.00 6.50 10.80
C ILE A 59 20.80 5.23 11.13
N SER A 60 22.04 5.36 11.60
CA SER A 60 22.94 4.24 11.92
C SER A 60 22.41 3.29 13.01
N ASN A 61 21.50 3.76 13.86
CA ASN A 61 20.85 2.98 14.91
C ASN A 61 19.43 2.50 14.52
N ILE A 62 19.05 2.63 13.24
CA ILE A 62 17.76 2.19 12.70
C ILE A 62 17.99 0.98 11.80
N VAL A 63 17.30 -0.13 12.09
CA VAL A 63 17.19 -1.27 11.19
C VAL A 63 15.91 -1.11 10.38
N LEU A 64 16.03 -0.97 9.06
CA LEU A 64 14.89 -1.05 8.16
C LEU A 64 14.74 -2.49 7.67
N SER A 65 13.63 -3.11 8.01
CA SER A 65 13.25 -4.46 7.58
C SER A 65 12.13 -4.37 6.56
N ILE A 66 12.38 -4.77 5.32
CA ILE A 66 11.39 -4.81 4.25
C ILE A 66 10.90 -6.25 4.06
N LYS A 67 9.60 -6.44 4.27
CA LYS A 67 8.89 -7.69 3.97
C LYS A 67 8.37 -7.67 2.53
N THR A 68 8.49 -8.79 1.84
CA THR A 68 7.90 -9.04 0.51
C THR A 68 7.31 -10.45 0.43
N GLY A 69 6.51 -10.73 -0.59
CA GLY A 69 6.28 -12.11 -1.06
C GLY A 69 7.24 -12.48 -2.19
N ALA A 70 7.56 -13.76 -2.34
CA ALA A 70 8.43 -14.23 -3.42
C ALA A 70 7.84 -13.98 -4.81
N THR A 71 6.50 -14.00 -4.91
CA THR A 71 5.75 -13.79 -6.16
C THR A 71 5.71 -12.33 -6.61
N GLU A 72 6.13 -11.37 -5.79
CA GLU A 72 6.11 -9.94 -6.10
C GLU A 72 7.46 -9.24 -5.86
N ALA A 73 8.47 -9.97 -5.36
CA ALA A 73 9.78 -9.41 -5.02
C ALA A 73 10.42 -8.67 -6.19
N PHE A 74 10.42 -9.26 -7.39
CA PHE A 74 11.00 -8.64 -8.58
C PHE A 74 10.14 -7.53 -9.21
N ASP A 75 8.85 -7.45 -8.87
CA ASP A 75 7.96 -6.40 -9.37
C ASP A 75 8.07 -5.10 -8.56
N LYS A 76 8.18 -5.24 -7.24
CA LYS A 76 8.09 -4.11 -6.30
C LYS A 76 9.44 -3.67 -5.74
N LEU A 77 10.31 -4.62 -5.39
CA LEU A 77 11.56 -4.30 -4.68
C LEU A 77 12.56 -3.46 -5.51
N PRO A 78 12.78 -3.70 -6.83
CA PRO A 78 13.74 -2.92 -7.60
C PRO A 78 13.49 -1.41 -7.55
N THR A 79 12.23 -0.98 -7.64
CA THR A 79 11.89 0.44 -7.56
C THR A 79 12.22 1.02 -6.19
N GLN A 80 11.97 0.28 -5.11
CA GLN A 80 12.31 0.70 -3.75
C GLN A 80 13.83 0.83 -3.57
N LEU A 81 14.61 -0.12 -4.11
CA LEU A 81 16.09 -0.10 -4.09
C LEU A 81 16.69 1.07 -4.88
N LEU A 82 16.04 1.48 -5.96
CA LEU A 82 16.45 2.63 -6.78
C LEU A 82 15.94 3.97 -6.24
N THR A 83 15.18 3.96 -5.15
CA THR A 83 14.60 5.15 -4.53
C THR A 83 14.92 5.19 -3.04
N ILE A 84 13.95 4.96 -2.18
CA ILE A 84 13.99 5.31 -0.76
C ILE A 84 14.85 4.37 0.09
N LEU A 85 15.06 3.14 -0.36
CA LEU A 85 15.92 2.19 0.36
C LEU A 85 17.40 2.55 0.27
N GLN A 86 17.80 3.45 -0.66
CA GLN A 86 19.17 3.96 -0.73
C GLN A 86 19.59 4.73 0.54
N CYS A 87 18.63 5.27 1.29
CA CYS A 87 18.91 5.96 2.54
C CYS A 87 19.14 5.01 3.72
N ALA A 88 18.89 3.71 3.59
CA ALA A 88 19.00 2.78 4.71
C ALA A 88 20.45 2.36 4.96
N ASP A 89 21.04 2.75 6.09
CA ASP A 89 22.37 2.26 6.50
C ASP A 89 22.35 0.77 6.86
N THR A 90 21.22 0.28 7.39
CA THR A 90 21.02 -1.12 7.78
C THR A 90 19.70 -1.61 7.22
N LEU A 91 19.77 -2.27 6.06
CA LEU A 91 18.63 -2.83 5.34
C LEU A 91 18.61 -4.35 5.48
N LEU A 92 17.47 -4.90 5.91
CA LEU A 92 17.18 -6.32 5.93
C LEU A 92 15.98 -6.62 5.03
N LEU A 93 16.05 -7.70 4.25
CA LEU A 93 14.99 -8.12 3.35
C LEU A 93 14.47 -9.49 3.78
N PHE A 94 13.16 -9.62 3.94
CA PHE A 94 12.48 -10.83 4.41
C PHE A 94 11.39 -11.26 3.43
N SER A 95 11.31 -12.55 3.17
CA SER A 95 10.33 -13.15 2.26
C SER A 95 9.90 -14.54 2.72
N ASP A 96 8.99 -15.15 1.96
CA ASP A 96 8.56 -16.55 2.02
C ASP A 96 9.37 -17.45 1.05
N LEU A 97 10.47 -16.95 0.49
CA LEU A 97 11.41 -17.73 -0.30
C LEU A 97 12.81 -17.12 -0.21
N GLU A 98 13.82 -17.98 -0.10
CA GLU A 98 15.22 -17.58 -0.10
C GLU A 98 15.60 -17.12 -1.52
N GLN A 99 15.93 -15.84 -1.69
CA GLN A 99 16.22 -15.25 -2.99
C GLN A 99 17.35 -14.23 -2.90
N ASP A 100 17.97 -13.92 -4.04
CA ASP A 100 18.92 -12.82 -4.15
C ASP A 100 18.44 -11.86 -5.25
N ILE A 101 18.48 -10.56 -4.97
CA ILE A 101 18.26 -9.50 -5.95
C ILE A 101 19.49 -8.60 -5.93
N HIS A 102 20.22 -8.57 -7.05
CA HIS A 102 21.55 -7.95 -7.14
C HIS A 102 22.53 -8.59 -6.12
N SER A 103 23.17 -7.79 -5.26
CA SER A 103 24.02 -8.25 -4.17
C SER A 103 23.29 -8.35 -2.83
N LEU A 104 21.96 -8.16 -2.84
CA LEU A 104 21.14 -8.17 -1.64
C LEU A 104 20.44 -9.51 -1.49
N HIS A 105 20.54 -10.05 -0.28
CA HIS A 105 19.99 -11.33 0.09
C HIS A 105 18.61 -11.15 0.75
N ILE A 106 17.63 -11.92 0.31
CA ILE A 106 16.25 -11.91 0.77
C ILE A 106 16.00 -13.18 1.56
N HIS A 107 15.97 -13.02 2.89
CA HIS A 107 15.91 -14.14 3.82
C HIS A 107 14.54 -14.81 3.85
N ASP A 108 14.53 -16.14 3.73
CA ASP A 108 13.36 -16.98 3.95
C ASP A 108 13.05 -17.12 5.44
N VAL A 109 12.05 -16.38 5.93
CA VAL A 109 11.65 -16.46 7.34
C VAL A 109 10.72 -17.64 7.62
N LEU A 110 10.12 -18.26 6.60
CA LEU A 110 9.25 -19.43 6.74
C LEU A 110 10.04 -20.73 6.90
N SER A 111 11.28 -20.78 6.41
CA SER A 111 12.21 -21.91 6.63
C SER A 111 12.46 -22.26 8.11
N ARG A 112 12.05 -21.38 9.03
CA ARG A 112 12.22 -21.49 10.49
C ARG A 112 11.12 -22.26 11.21
N TYR A 113 10.02 -22.58 10.52
CA TYR A 113 8.96 -23.43 11.07
C TYR A 113 9.41 -24.88 11.18
N ASP A 114 8.70 -25.66 11.99
CA ASP A 114 8.92 -27.10 12.08
C ASP A 114 8.80 -27.79 10.70
N PRO A 115 9.74 -28.68 10.32
CA PRO A 115 9.70 -29.34 9.01
C PRO A 115 8.44 -30.16 8.75
N GLU A 116 7.85 -30.79 9.76
CA GLU A 116 6.60 -31.54 9.63
C GLU A 116 5.43 -30.59 9.35
N PHE A 117 5.42 -29.43 10.01
CA PHE A 117 4.43 -28.38 9.77
C PHE A 117 4.53 -27.83 8.34
N LEU A 118 5.74 -27.48 7.88
CA LEU A 118 5.99 -27.01 6.51
C LEU A 118 5.57 -28.03 5.44
N ALA A 119 5.79 -29.32 5.71
CA ALA A 119 5.47 -30.39 4.78
C ALA A 119 3.96 -30.62 4.64
N ASN A 120 3.20 -30.50 5.73
CA ASN A 120 1.84 -31.03 5.80
C ASN A 120 0.74 -29.98 5.94
N HIS A 121 1.03 -28.77 6.45
CA HIS A 121 -0.01 -27.77 6.68
C HIS A 121 -0.55 -27.21 5.34
N ALA A 122 -1.87 -27.06 5.24
CA ALA A 122 -2.55 -26.64 4.01
C ALA A 122 -2.13 -25.23 3.56
N ASP A 123 -2.07 -24.29 4.51
CA ASP A 123 -1.66 -22.90 4.25
C ASP A 123 -0.26 -22.76 3.60
N PHE A 124 0.61 -23.77 3.71
CA PHE A 124 1.96 -23.76 3.13
C PHE A 124 2.04 -24.33 1.71
N GLU A 125 0.91 -24.54 1.02
CA GLU A 125 0.91 -25.06 -0.35
C GLU A 125 1.66 -24.13 -1.31
N LEU A 126 1.40 -22.82 -1.24
CA LEU A 126 2.15 -21.85 -2.04
C LEU A 126 3.64 -21.92 -1.74
N TYR A 127 4.04 -21.94 -0.46
CA TYR A 127 5.45 -22.05 -0.07
C TYR A 127 6.15 -23.25 -0.71
N ARG A 128 5.52 -24.43 -0.67
CA ARG A 128 6.03 -25.65 -1.31
C ARG A 128 6.13 -25.50 -2.84
N LYS A 129 5.12 -24.89 -3.47
CA LYS A 129 5.14 -24.61 -4.92
C LYS A 129 6.21 -23.61 -5.33
N GLN A 130 6.46 -22.58 -4.52
CA GLN A 130 7.55 -21.63 -4.75
C GLN A 130 8.92 -22.34 -4.74
N LYS A 131 9.15 -23.24 -3.77
CA LYS A 131 10.38 -24.05 -3.69
C LYS A 131 10.53 -24.99 -4.90
N GLU A 132 9.45 -25.65 -5.32
CA GLU A 132 9.41 -26.48 -6.54
C GLU A 132 9.80 -25.66 -7.78
N TYR A 133 9.17 -24.49 -7.98
CA TYR A 133 9.42 -23.64 -9.14
C TYR A 133 10.85 -23.11 -9.14
N GLN A 134 11.36 -22.70 -7.97
CA GLN A 134 12.75 -22.28 -7.82
C GLN A 134 13.73 -23.41 -8.18
N ALA A 135 13.49 -24.63 -7.70
CA ALA A 135 14.35 -25.79 -7.99
C ALA A 135 14.32 -26.18 -9.49
N GLU A 136 13.19 -25.96 -10.17
CA GLU A 136 12.99 -26.22 -11.59
C GLU A 136 13.44 -25.06 -12.51
N GLY A 137 13.83 -23.92 -11.95
CA GLY A 137 14.18 -22.71 -12.72
C GLY A 137 12.98 -22.05 -13.39
N ARG A 138 11.77 -22.23 -12.83
CA ARG A 138 10.52 -21.64 -13.31
C ARG A 138 10.29 -20.28 -12.65
N ASP A 139 9.52 -19.45 -13.35
CA ASP A 139 9.15 -18.14 -12.85
C ASP A 139 8.15 -18.23 -11.70
N VAL A 140 8.60 -17.89 -10.49
CA VAL A 140 7.79 -17.88 -9.26
C VAL A 140 6.68 -16.82 -9.32
N GLN A 141 6.86 -15.72 -10.06
CA GLN A 141 5.87 -14.65 -10.19
C GLN A 141 4.53 -15.16 -10.77
N THR A 142 4.58 -16.22 -11.57
CA THR A 142 3.38 -16.88 -12.13
C THR A 142 2.44 -17.46 -11.07
N LEU A 143 2.91 -17.62 -9.84
CA LEU A 143 2.10 -18.07 -8.69
C LEU A 143 1.36 -16.93 -7.97
N SER A 144 1.54 -15.67 -8.37
CA SER A 144 0.87 -14.50 -7.75
C SER A 144 -0.67 -14.57 -7.75
N THR A 145 -1.26 -15.31 -8.69
CA THR A 145 -2.71 -15.52 -8.79
C THR A 145 -3.17 -16.87 -8.24
N MET A 146 -2.30 -17.63 -7.58
CA MET A 146 -2.65 -18.91 -6.97
C MET A 146 -3.75 -18.68 -5.91
N LYS A 147 -4.86 -19.41 -6.03
CA LYS A 147 -5.94 -19.35 -5.04
C LYS A 147 -5.49 -19.99 -3.74
N ASP A 148 -5.97 -19.45 -2.62
CA ASP A 148 -5.79 -20.09 -1.33
C ASP A 148 -6.37 -21.51 -1.36
N SER A 149 -5.63 -22.47 -0.79
CA SER A 149 -6.02 -23.86 -0.69
C SER A 149 -7.02 -24.07 0.46
N ASN A 150 -7.02 -23.16 1.42
CA ASN A 150 -7.95 -23.14 2.53
C ASN A 150 -9.16 -22.25 2.19
N SER A 151 -10.37 -22.80 2.31
CA SER A 151 -11.61 -22.04 2.08
C SER A 151 -12.09 -21.40 3.39
N ASP A 152 -11.23 -20.57 3.97
CA ASP A 152 -11.55 -19.84 5.19
C ASP A 152 -12.29 -18.54 4.86
N TRP A 153 -13.36 -18.25 5.60
CA TRP A 153 -14.10 -16.99 5.41
C TRP A 153 -13.23 -15.75 5.68
N ARG A 154 -12.16 -15.91 6.47
CA ARG A 154 -11.16 -14.87 6.78
C ARG A 154 -10.24 -14.56 5.61
N THR A 155 -9.99 -15.52 4.72
CA THR A 155 -9.16 -15.37 3.51
C THR A 155 -10.01 -15.22 2.25
N ALA A 156 -11.34 -15.15 2.38
CA ALA A 156 -12.26 -15.03 1.25
C ALA A 156 -11.95 -13.79 0.40
N GLY A 157 -11.78 -13.99 -0.91
CA GLY A 157 -11.42 -12.94 -1.87
C GLY A 157 -9.92 -12.66 -1.98
N HIS A 158 -9.08 -13.29 -1.16
CA HIS A 158 -7.63 -13.18 -1.21
C HIS A 158 -6.97 -14.38 -1.92
N ASN A 159 -5.73 -14.19 -2.36
CA ASN A 159 -4.90 -15.23 -2.98
C ASN A 159 -4.07 -15.98 -1.92
N ALA A 160 -3.39 -17.06 -2.33
CA ALA A 160 -2.56 -17.86 -1.45
C ALA A 160 -1.37 -17.07 -0.87
N ALA A 161 -0.85 -16.06 -1.59
CA ALA A 161 0.26 -15.24 -1.12
C ALA A 161 -0.14 -14.40 0.10
N TRP A 162 -1.34 -13.82 0.05
CA TRP A 162 -1.90 -13.08 1.16
C TRP A 162 -2.20 -14.00 2.35
N ALA A 163 -2.75 -15.19 2.11
CA ALA A 163 -3.04 -16.16 3.18
C ALA A 163 -1.76 -16.65 3.90
N LEU A 164 -0.68 -16.86 3.14
CA LEU A 164 0.64 -17.25 3.67
C LEU A 164 1.33 -16.11 4.45
N ASP A 165 1.00 -14.85 4.15
CA ASP A 165 1.73 -13.68 4.66
C ASP A 165 1.75 -13.59 6.20
N LYS A 166 0.68 -14.05 6.86
CA LYS A 166 0.57 -14.03 8.33
C LYS A 166 1.68 -14.79 9.06
N TYR A 167 2.28 -15.78 8.41
CA TYR A 167 3.33 -16.63 9.00
C TYR A 167 4.72 -15.96 9.04
N LYS A 168 4.93 -14.86 8.30
CA LYS A 168 6.25 -14.21 8.22
C LYS A 168 6.58 -13.33 9.43
N PHE A 169 5.58 -12.76 10.09
CA PHE A 169 5.77 -11.61 10.98
C PHE A 169 6.60 -11.87 12.24
N LEU A 170 6.26 -12.90 13.04
CA LEU A 170 6.99 -13.15 14.29
C LEU A 170 8.43 -13.61 14.02
N HIS A 171 8.61 -14.43 12.99
CA HIS A 171 9.93 -14.93 12.60
C HIS A 171 10.83 -13.84 12.01
N MET A 172 10.27 -12.87 11.26
CA MET A 172 11.07 -11.72 10.80
C MET A 172 11.52 -10.81 11.96
N ILE A 173 10.73 -10.70 13.04
CA ILE A 173 11.13 -9.94 14.23
C ILE A 173 12.34 -10.60 14.90
N GLU A 174 12.29 -11.92 15.14
CA GLU A 174 13.45 -12.64 15.70
C GLU A 174 14.66 -12.54 14.77
N ARG A 175 14.45 -12.70 13.46
CA ARG A 175 15.52 -12.67 12.48
C ARG A 175 16.19 -11.30 12.38
N ALA A 176 15.42 -10.22 12.48
CA ALA A 176 15.97 -8.87 12.48
C ALA A 176 16.91 -8.63 13.67
N TRP A 177 16.55 -9.13 14.86
CA TRP A 177 17.42 -9.05 16.05
C TRP A 177 18.68 -9.91 15.91
N GLU A 178 18.56 -11.13 15.36
CA GLU A 178 19.72 -12.02 15.14
C GLU A 178 20.76 -11.38 14.20
N LEU A 179 20.31 -10.73 13.14
CA LEU A 179 21.17 -10.12 12.13
C LEU A 179 21.76 -8.79 12.60
N GLN A 180 20.98 -8.02 13.37
CA GLN A 180 21.33 -6.67 13.79
C GLN A 180 20.89 -6.44 15.24
N PRO A 181 21.58 -7.02 16.25
CA PRO A 181 21.20 -6.85 17.65
C PRO A 181 21.54 -5.44 18.15
N ASP A 182 20.90 -5.04 19.26
CA ASP A 182 21.20 -3.84 20.04
C ASP A 182 21.06 -2.48 19.31
N LYS A 183 20.30 -2.44 18.21
CA LYS A 183 19.92 -1.20 17.52
C LYS A 183 18.77 -0.51 18.24
N ASP A 184 18.69 0.82 18.17
CA ASP A 184 17.68 1.58 18.92
C ASP A 184 16.26 1.34 18.39
N TRP A 185 16.12 1.25 17.07
CA TRP A 185 14.83 1.16 16.39
C TRP A 185 14.82 0.09 15.30
N TYR A 186 13.75 -0.70 15.27
CA TYR A 186 13.47 -1.69 14.24
C TYR A 186 12.19 -1.30 13.53
N VAL A 187 12.33 -0.85 12.29
CA VAL A 187 11.25 -0.36 11.44
C VAL A 187 10.91 -1.46 10.45
N PHE A 188 9.67 -1.93 10.46
CA PHE A 188 9.17 -2.95 9.55
C PHE A 188 8.21 -2.30 8.56
N ALA A 189 8.42 -2.54 7.26
CA ALA A 189 7.60 -2.03 6.18
C ALA A 189 7.50 -3.04 5.03
N GLU A 190 6.66 -2.77 4.05
CA GLU A 190 6.42 -3.62 2.88
C GLU A 190 6.97 -2.98 1.58
N THR A 191 7.11 -3.76 0.52
CA THR A 191 7.70 -3.31 -0.76
C THR A 191 6.84 -2.30 -1.53
N ASP A 192 5.60 -2.05 -1.12
CA ASP A 192 4.69 -1.02 -1.65
C ASP A 192 4.42 0.11 -0.64
N THR A 193 5.34 0.28 0.31
CA THR A 193 5.31 1.35 1.32
C THR A 193 6.41 2.35 1.07
N TYR A 194 6.06 3.63 0.98
CA TYR A 194 7.02 4.73 0.88
C TYR A 194 7.29 5.31 2.27
N ILE A 195 8.55 5.60 2.58
CA ILE A 195 8.98 6.11 3.90
C ILE A 195 9.65 7.47 3.74
N VAL A 196 9.14 8.52 4.36
CA VAL A 196 9.82 9.83 4.38
C VAL A 196 10.87 9.82 5.49
N TRP A 197 12.11 9.42 5.17
CA TRP A 197 13.18 9.17 6.15
C TRP A 197 13.43 10.33 7.10
N ARG A 198 13.48 11.57 6.58
CA ARG A 198 13.68 12.77 7.40
C ARG A 198 12.59 12.95 8.45
N ASN A 199 11.34 12.62 8.11
CA ASN A 199 10.24 12.70 9.05
C ASN A 199 10.27 11.53 10.03
N LEU A 200 10.58 10.31 9.58
CA LEU A 200 10.72 9.13 10.44
C LEU A 200 11.76 9.37 11.54
N VAL A 201 12.97 9.80 11.18
CA VAL A 201 14.05 10.08 12.14
C VAL A 201 13.62 11.14 13.16
N LYS A 202 13.03 12.24 12.68
CA LYS A 202 12.59 13.36 13.53
C LYS A 202 11.47 12.98 14.48
N TRP A 203 10.63 12.03 14.08
CA TRP A 203 9.59 11.46 14.92
C TRP A 203 10.16 10.51 15.97
N LEU A 204 11.09 9.62 15.59
CA LEU A 204 11.75 8.68 16.53
C LEU A 204 12.57 9.38 17.61
N GLU A 205 13.16 10.54 17.33
CA GLU A 205 13.85 11.40 18.33
C GLU A 205 12.97 11.80 19.52
N ARG A 206 11.65 11.63 19.44
CA ARG A 206 10.70 11.94 20.52
C ARG A 206 10.53 10.81 21.53
N PHE A 207 11.04 9.63 21.21
CA PHE A 207 10.85 8.43 22.01
C PHE A 207 12.18 7.96 22.61
N ASP A 208 12.07 7.22 23.71
CA ASP A 208 13.22 6.61 24.39
C ASP A 208 13.30 5.13 24.01
N PRO A 209 14.31 4.68 23.24
CA PRO A 209 14.42 3.29 22.79
C PRO A 209 14.70 2.30 23.92
N SER A 210 15.05 2.79 25.13
CA SER A 210 15.19 1.94 26.32
C SER A 210 13.86 1.57 26.97
N LYS A 211 12.74 2.15 26.52
CA LYS A 211 11.39 1.77 26.93
C LYS A 211 10.78 0.84 25.89
N SER A 212 10.09 -0.21 26.33
CA SER A 212 9.40 -1.12 25.42
C SER A 212 8.23 -0.40 24.75
N LEU A 213 8.37 -0.16 23.44
CA LEU A 213 7.43 0.57 22.60
C LEU A 213 7.08 -0.25 21.36
N TYR A 214 5.77 -0.30 21.07
CA TYR A 214 5.20 -0.78 19.82
C TYR A 214 4.43 0.38 19.19
N LEU A 215 4.88 0.83 18.03
CA LEU A 215 4.40 2.04 17.38
C LEU A 215 3.92 1.74 15.94
N GLY A 216 2.90 2.45 15.47
CA GLY A 216 2.40 2.32 14.09
C GLY A 216 0.98 2.85 13.93
N ARG A 217 0.38 2.73 12.74
CA ARG A 217 -1.00 3.17 12.49
C ARG A 217 -1.99 2.21 13.15
N GLY A 218 -2.70 2.67 14.18
CA GLY A 218 -3.63 1.80 14.91
C GLY A 218 -4.92 1.48 14.15
N GLU A 219 -5.22 0.18 14.07
CA GLU A 219 -6.48 -0.38 13.60
C GLU A 219 -7.16 -1.17 14.72
N PRO A 220 -8.46 -0.97 14.97
CA PRO A 220 -9.14 -1.61 16.08
C PRO A 220 -9.57 -3.06 15.71
N MET A 221 -9.30 -4.02 16.59
CA MET A 221 -9.77 -5.41 16.44
C MET A 221 -11.02 -5.67 17.30
N LYS A 222 -12.11 -4.95 17.00
CA LYS A 222 -13.29 -4.90 17.88
C LYS A 222 -14.05 -6.22 17.98
N LYS A 223 -14.16 -6.97 16.88
CA LYS A 223 -15.02 -8.15 16.83
C LYS A 223 -14.41 -9.32 17.60
N GLU A 224 -13.09 -9.43 17.61
CA GLU A 224 -12.36 -10.56 18.16
C GLU A 224 -11.80 -10.27 19.56
N GLU A 225 -11.34 -9.04 19.83
CA GLU A 225 -10.68 -8.68 21.10
C GLU A 225 -11.49 -7.71 21.97
N GLY A 226 -12.60 -7.20 21.46
CA GLY A 226 -13.44 -6.19 22.14
C GLY A 226 -12.93 -4.76 21.99
N GLU A 227 -13.53 -3.85 22.77
CA GLU A 227 -13.15 -2.43 22.71
C GLU A 227 -11.77 -2.19 23.32
N GLY A 228 -10.95 -1.38 22.65
CA GLY A 228 -9.66 -0.90 23.17
C GLY A 228 -8.42 -1.70 22.72
N PHE A 229 -8.58 -2.81 21.99
CA PHE A 229 -7.44 -3.48 21.36
C PHE A 229 -7.15 -2.89 19.98
N TYR A 230 -5.89 -2.52 19.75
CA TYR A 230 -5.40 -2.00 18.49
C TYR A 230 -4.14 -2.73 18.03
N PHE A 231 -4.06 -3.01 16.74
CA PHE A 231 -2.85 -3.50 16.08
C PHE A 231 -2.32 -2.44 15.12
N ALA A 232 -0.99 -2.41 14.90
CA ALA A 232 -0.42 -1.54 13.88
C ALA A 232 -0.72 -2.15 12.50
N HIS A 233 -1.37 -1.40 11.62
CA HIS A 233 -1.61 -1.82 10.23
C HIS A 233 -0.28 -2.16 9.53
N GLY A 234 -0.08 -3.41 9.16
CA GLY A 234 1.19 -3.97 8.67
C GLY A 234 1.74 -3.24 7.46
N GLY A 235 0.89 -2.97 6.46
CA GLY A 235 1.27 -2.23 5.26
C GLY A 235 1.64 -0.77 5.52
N SER A 236 1.12 -0.14 6.58
CA SER A 236 1.57 1.21 6.95
C SER A 236 2.96 1.21 7.59
N GLY A 237 3.45 0.03 7.96
CA GLY A 237 4.65 -0.19 8.74
C GLY A 237 4.42 -0.04 10.25
N PHE A 238 5.32 -0.65 11.01
CA PHE A 238 5.35 -0.58 12.46
C PHE A 238 6.79 -0.50 12.97
N VAL A 239 6.96 -0.01 14.19
CA VAL A 239 8.27 0.17 14.83
C VAL A 239 8.29 -0.49 16.19
N LEU A 240 9.38 -1.21 16.47
CA LEU A 240 9.71 -1.73 17.79
C LEU A 240 10.98 -1.06 18.31
N SER A 241 10.93 -0.59 19.55
CA SER A 241 12.12 -0.11 20.28
C SER A 241 13.10 -1.25 20.58
N ARG A 242 14.37 -0.92 20.82
CA ARG A 242 15.39 -1.86 21.33
C ARG A 242 14.90 -2.68 22.52
N ALA A 243 14.28 -2.05 23.51
CA ALA A 243 13.78 -2.75 24.70
C ALA A 243 12.69 -3.77 24.35
N ALA A 244 11.71 -3.40 23.52
CA ALA A 244 10.68 -4.33 23.06
C ALA A 244 11.27 -5.53 22.28
N MET A 245 12.27 -5.27 21.43
CA MET A 245 12.97 -6.32 20.69
C MET A 245 13.78 -7.25 21.60
N TYR A 246 14.47 -6.68 22.59
CA TYR A 246 15.18 -7.47 23.60
C TYR A 246 14.20 -8.35 24.40
N ASP A 247 13.07 -7.80 24.84
CA ASP A 247 12.05 -8.55 25.57
C ASP A 247 11.49 -9.70 24.73
N PHE A 248 11.20 -9.45 23.44
CA PHE A 248 10.70 -10.45 22.50
C PHE A 248 11.74 -11.55 22.21
N CYS A 249 12.95 -11.16 21.80
CA CYS A 249 13.95 -12.08 21.22
C CYS A 249 14.87 -12.71 22.27
N VAL A 250 15.13 -12.03 23.38
CA VAL A 250 16.08 -12.46 24.42
C VAL A 250 15.34 -12.92 25.68
N THR A 251 14.52 -12.06 26.29
CA THR A 251 13.78 -12.41 27.51
C THR A 251 12.77 -13.53 27.26
N LYS A 252 12.07 -13.49 26.13
CA LYS A 252 11.08 -14.49 25.69
C LYS A 252 11.57 -15.41 24.57
N LYS A 253 12.89 -15.63 24.48
CA LYS A 253 13.56 -16.40 23.41
C LYS A 253 12.73 -17.56 22.84
N GLY A 254 12.62 -17.61 21.51
CA GLY A 254 11.82 -18.61 20.78
C GLY A 254 10.31 -18.32 20.85
N LEU A 255 9.94 -17.04 20.97
CA LEU A 255 8.54 -16.62 21.05
C LEU A 255 7.83 -16.98 19.76
N ALA A 256 8.45 -16.69 18.62
CA ALA A 256 7.86 -16.98 17.31
C ALA A 256 7.47 -18.46 17.19
N SER A 257 8.40 -19.38 17.44
CA SER A 257 8.13 -20.82 17.36
C SER A 257 7.05 -21.32 18.32
N ARG A 258 6.91 -20.72 19.52
CA ARG A 258 5.81 -21.08 20.44
C ARG A 258 4.44 -20.64 19.92
N TRP A 259 4.42 -19.65 19.03
CA TRP A 259 3.21 -19.11 18.43
C TRP A 259 2.84 -19.79 17.11
N ASP A 260 3.72 -20.54 16.47
CA ASP A 260 3.50 -21.20 15.17
C ASP A 260 2.16 -21.95 15.11
N ALA A 261 1.84 -22.74 16.14
CA ALA A 261 0.60 -23.52 16.20
C ALA A 261 -0.67 -22.68 16.41
N ARG A 262 -0.54 -21.39 16.76
CA ARG A 262 -1.67 -20.47 17.00
C ARG A 262 -2.01 -19.65 15.76
N ILE A 263 -1.05 -19.40 14.89
CA ILE A 263 -1.20 -18.55 13.69
C ILE A 263 -2.29 -19.05 12.71
N PRO A 264 -2.51 -20.37 12.52
CA PRO A 264 -3.60 -20.86 11.68
C PRO A 264 -4.97 -20.31 12.07
N ASP A 265 -5.21 -20.15 13.37
CA ASP A 265 -6.48 -19.66 13.92
C ASP A 265 -6.57 -18.13 14.00
N LEU A 266 -5.56 -17.41 13.54
CA LEU A 266 -5.51 -15.94 13.53
C LEU A 266 -5.67 -15.39 12.12
N TRP A 267 -6.10 -14.13 12.05
CA TRP A 267 -6.54 -13.50 10.80
C TRP A 267 -5.36 -12.94 9.98
N PHE A 268 -4.72 -11.89 10.47
CA PHE A 268 -3.67 -11.16 9.76
C PHE A 268 -2.35 -11.18 10.52
N GLY A 269 -1.21 -11.13 9.82
CA GLY A 269 0.11 -11.19 10.45
C GLY A 269 0.42 -10.01 11.37
N ASP A 270 -0.09 -8.82 11.06
CA ASP A 270 0.06 -7.63 11.89
C ASP A 270 -0.77 -7.70 13.19
N TYR A 271 -1.98 -8.28 13.12
CA TYR A 271 -2.75 -8.68 14.28
C TYR A 271 -2.03 -9.75 15.12
N VAL A 272 -1.40 -10.75 14.49
CA VAL A 272 -0.57 -11.76 15.20
C VAL A 272 0.54 -11.07 16.01
N VAL A 273 1.23 -10.07 15.46
CA VAL A 273 2.25 -9.29 16.18
C VAL A 273 1.65 -8.59 17.39
N ALA A 274 0.57 -7.83 17.21
CA ALA A 274 -0.05 -7.09 18.30
C ALA A 274 -0.53 -8.02 19.42
N LYS A 275 -1.13 -9.15 19.07
CA LYS A 275 -1.61 -10.15 20.02
C LYS A 275 -0.45 -10.79 20.79
N ALA A 276 0.63 -11.15 20.10
CA ALA A 276 1.84 -11.70 20.71
C ALA A 276 2.51 -10.72 21.68
N LEU A 277 2.69 -9.46 21.26
CA LEU A 277 3.26 -8.41 22.11
C LEU A 277 2.38 -8.14 23.34
N LYS A 278 1.06 -8.12 23.17
CA LYS A 278 0.11 -7.89 24.26
C LYS A 278 0.13 -9.03 25.28
N GLU A 279 0.02 -10.27 24.83
CA GLU A 279 -0.09 -11.43 25.72
C GLU A 279 1.25 -11.79 26.38
N GLU A 280 2.35 -11.70 25.64
CA GLU A 280 3.66 -12.16 26.14
C GLU A 280 4.41 -11.07 26.90
N LEU A 281 4.24 -9.81 26.50
CA LEU A 281 5.01 -8.66 27.01
C LEU A 281 4.13 -7.60 27.69
N GLY A 282 2.79 -7.73 27.65
CA GLY A 282 1.89 -6.69 28.16
C GLY A 282 1.89 -5.39 27.35
N LEU A 283 2.46 -5.42 26.14
CA LEU A 283 2.74 -4.22 25.35
C LEU A 283 1.55 -3.86 24.44
N ASN A 284 1.04 -2.64 24.59
CA ASN A 284 -0.02 -2.09 23.72
C ASN A 284 0.57 -1.22 22.62
N LEU A 285 -0.16 -1.10 21.52
CA LEU A 285 0.16 -0.14 20.46
C LEU A 285 0.06 1.31 20.96
N THR A 286 1.06 2.11 20.63
CA THR A 286 0.96 3.57 20.61
C THR A 286 0.72 4.02 19.18
N SER A 287 -0.47 4.58 18.91
CA SER A 287 -0.85 4.97 17.55
C SER A 287 0.00 6.12 17.03
N ALA A 288 0.41 6.02 15.77
CA ALA A 288 1.15 7.03 15.01
C ALA A 288 0.32 7.59 13.85
N ALA A 289 -1.00 7.36 13.85
CA ALA A 289 -1.91 7.94 12.87
C ALA A 289 -2.01 9.47 13.06
N PRO A 290 -2.14 10.27 11.98
CA PRO A 290 -2.20 9.86 10.58
C PRO A 290 -0.83 9.78 9.89
N MET A 291 0.28 10.03 10.61
CA MET A 291 1.61 10.14 10.01
C MET A 291 2.06 8.84 9.36
N PHE A 292 1.78 7.71 10.01
CA PHE A 292 1.77 6.41 9.37
C PHE A 292 0.40 6.24 8.70
N SER A 293 0.39 6.04 7.38
CA SER A 293 -0.83 6.03 6.58
C SER A 293 -1.00 4.70 5.85
N GLY A 294 -2.21 4.15 5.88
CA GLY A 294 -2.62 3.02 5.05
C GLY A 294 -3.06 3.43 3.64
N HIS A 295 -3.12 4.75 3.39
CA HIS A 295 -3.59 5.32 2.13
C HIS A 295 -2.42 5.72 1.24
N LYS A 296 -2.66 5.57 -0.07
CA LYS A 296 -1.89 6.21 -1.14
C LYS A 296 -2.44 7.62 -1.40
N PRO A 297 -1.71 8.50 -2.11
CA PRO A 297 -2.14 9.87 -2.35
C PRO A 297 -3.59 10.02 -2.82
N MET A 298 -4.03 9.18 -3.76
CA MET A 298 -5.38 9.24 -4.34
C MET A 298 -6.51 8.89 -3.37
N SER A 299 -6.23 8.14 -2.29
CA SER A 299 -7.21 7.73 -1.28
C SER A 299 -7.05 8.45 0.06
N LEU A 300 -6.19 9.47 0.14
CA LEU A 300 -5.99 10.24 1.37
C LEU A 300 -7.25 11.01 1.77
N PRO A 301 -7.68 10.95 3.05
CA PRO A 301 -8.82 11.70 3.57
C PRO A 301 -8.51 13.18 3.75
N ILE A 302 -8.43 13.94 2.65
CA ILE A 302 -8.02 15.35 2.68
C ILE A 302 -9.05 16.18 3.43
N GLY A 303 -8.57 16.87 4.46
CA GLY A 303 -9.33 17.78 5.31
C GLY A 303 -8.45 18.32 6.43
N ALA A 304 -9.04 19.15 7.29
CA ALA A 304 -8.29 19.86 8.34
C ALA A 304 -7.53 18.92 9.29
N GLY A 305 -8.06 17.70 9.52
CA GLY A 305 -7.45 16.72 10.43
C GLY A 305 -6.08 16.20 10.00
N ILE A 306 -5.79 16.13 8.70
CA ILE A 306 -4.50 15.63 8.20
C ILE A 306 -3.64 16.68 7.52
N TRP A 307 -4.23 17.77 7.01
CA TRP A 307 -3.57 18.76 6.14
C TRP A 307 -2.17 19.18 6.60
N CYS A 308 -2.05 19.51 7.89
CA CYS A 308 -0.83 20.03 8.49
C CYS A 308 0.05 18.97 9.17
N ARG A 309 -0.38 17.69 9.17
CA ARG A 309 0.37 16.60 9.79
C ARG A 309 1.55 16.17 8.91
N PRO A 310 2.68 15.78 9.51
CA PRO A 310 3.81 15.28 8.75
C PRO A 310 3.49 13.90 8.17
N VAL A 311 4.09 13.59 7.04
CA VAL A 311 3.97 12.27 6.40
C VAL A 311 5.15 11.42 6.81
N ILE A 312 4.95 10.23 7.37
CA ILE A 312 6.01 9.27 7.63
C ILE A 312 5.92 8.11 6.64
N THR A 313 4.75 7.49 6.49
CA THR A 313 4.54 6.44 5.51
C THR A 313 3.32 6.68 4.63
N GLN A 314 3.36 6.16 3.40
CA GLN A 314 2.22 6.02 2.49
C GLN A 314 2.20 4.58 1.97
N HIS A 315 1.03 3.95 1.96
CA HIS A 315 0.92 2.52 1.63
C HIS A 315 -0.06 2.24 0.49
N HIS A 316 0.15 1.05 -0.06
CA HIS A 316 -0.44 0.39 -1.20
C HIS A 316 -0.12 1.08 -2.53
N LEU A 317 1.14 1.51 -2.64
CA LEU A 317 1.68 2.22 -3.79
C LEU A 317 2.12 1.25 -4.87
N ARG A 318 1.80 1.58 -6.11
CA ARG A 318 2.47 0.98 -7.27
C ARG A 318 3.87 1.57 -7.42
N SER A 319 4.72 0.88 -8.18
CA SER A 319 6.09 1.32 -8.47
C SER A 319 6.15 2.74 -9.07
N GLU A 320 5.21 3.11 -9.94
CA GLU A 320 5.15 4.47 -10.51
C GLU A 320 4.77 5.52 -9.45
N GLU A 321 3.94 5.15 -8.47
CA GLU A 321 3.54 6.03 -7.37
C GLU A 321 4.70 6.22 -6.38
N VAL A 322 5.48 5.17 -6.10
CA VAL A 322 6.74 5.24 -5.33
C VAL A 322 7.72 6.19 -6.00
N GLN A 323 7.94 6.06 -7.31
CA GLN A 323 8.81 6.96 -8.08
C GLN A 323 8.32 8.41 -8.03
N THR A 324 7.01 8.63 -8.15
CA THR A 324 6.41 9.97 -8.08
C THR A 324 6.67 10.62 -6.73
N LEU A 325 6.47 9.89 -5.63
CA LEU A 325 6.74 10.38 -4.28
C LEU A 325 8.23 10.64 -4.04
N TRP A 326 9.10 9.79 -4.60
CA TRP A 326 10.56 9.97 -4.54
C TRP A 326 11.02 11.29 -5.17
N MET A 327 10.52 11.60 -6.36
CA MET A 327 10.84 12.83 -7.08
C MET A 327 10.31 14.07 -6.34
N LEU A 328 9.08 14.00 -5.83
CA LEU A 328 8.49 15.06 -5.03
C LEU A 328 9.32 15.34 -3.78
N GLU A 329 9.72 14.29 -3.06
CA GLU A 329 10.54 14.45 -1.86
C GLU A 329 11.90 15.10 -2.19
N ASP A 330 12.53 14.74 -3.32
CA ASP A 330 13.76 15.40 -3.77
C ASP A 330 13.54 16.89 -4.03
N ASP A 331 12.52 17.22 -4.84
CA ASP A 331 12.18 18.59 -5.21
C ASP A 331 11.86 19.43 -3.95
N PHE A 332 11.19 18.83 -2.98
CA PHE A 332 10.87 19.47 -1.70
C PHE A 332 12.13 19.84 -0.91
N TYR A 333 13.07 18.92 -0.74
CA TYR A 333 14.27 19.17 0.07
C TYR A 333 15.36 19.95 -0.67
N THR A 334 15.41 19.90 -1.99
CA THR A 334 16.36 20.69 -2.80
C THR A 334 15.95 22.16 -2.92
N ASN A 335 14.65 22.45 -3.06
CA ASN A 335 14.18 23.82 -3.28
C ASN A 335 13.84 24.57 -2.00
N THR A 336 13.74 23.91 -0.84
CA THR A 336 13.42 24.61 0.40
C THR A 336 14.66 25.28 1.01
N SER A 337 14.73 26.61 0.89
CA SER A 337 15.89 27.42 1.30
C SER A 337 15.94 27.81 2.80
N SER A 338 15.14 27.20 3.67
CA SER A 338 15.04 27.64 5.08
C SER A 338 16.10 27.04 6.00
N SER A 339 16.64 27.87 6.90
CA SER A 339 17.60 27.53 7.95
C SER A 339 17.08 26.55 9.02
N SER A 340 15.77 26.26 9.03
CA SER A 340 15.18 25.08 9.69
C SER A 340 14.75 24.10 8.62
N ALA A 341 15.27 22.87 8.63
CA ALA A 341 14.86 21.85 7.67
C ALA A 341 13.33 21.68 7.73
N PRO A 342 12.60 21.91 6.62
CA PRO A 342 11.15 21.74 6.59
C PRO A 342 10.79 20.25 6.74
N HIS A 343 9.55 19.96 7.12
CA HIS A 343 9.03 18.59 7.20
C HIS A 343 7.98 18.38 6.12
N LEU A 344 8.05 17.25 5.41
CA LEU A 344 7.04 16.93 4.39
C LEU A 344 5.68 16.69 5.07
N ARG A 345 4.64 17.39 4.61
CA ARG A 345 3.28 17.34 5.16
C ARG A 345 2.30 16.83 4.12
N PHE A 346 1.12 16.41 4.56
CA PHE A 346 0.05 16.00 3.66
C PHE A 346 -0.38 17.13 2.70
N SER A 347 -0.30 18.40 3.13
CA SER A 347 -0.54 19.55 2.26
C SER A 347 0.43 19.62 1.07
N HIS A 348 1.70 19.26 1.25
CA HIS A 348 2.68 19.21 0.15
C HIS A 348 2.34 18.07 -0.83
N LEU A 349 2.04 16.87 -0.31
CA LEU A 349 1.59 15.76 -1.15
C LEU A 349 0.35 16.12 -1.97
N PHE A 350 -0.62 16.80 -1.36
CA PHE A 350 -1.80 17.26 -2.08
C PHE A 350 -1.43 18.23 -3.20
N ARG A 351 -0.61 19.24 -2.93
CA ARG A 351 -0.28 20.28 -3.91
C ARG A 351 0.56 19.77 -5.07
N ASP A 352 1.41 18.78 -4.86
CA ASP A 352 2.30 18.31 -5.91
C ASP A 352 1.74 17.09 -6.66
N VAL A 353 1.03 16.18 -5.96
CA VAL A 353 0.46 14.98 -6.59
C VAL A 353 -0.98 15.21 -7.06
N LEU A 354 -1.80 15.90 -6.26
CA LEU A 354 -3.24 16.01 -6.50
C LEU A 354 -3.68 17.31 -7.18
N SER A 355 -2.85 18.37 -7.21
CA SER A 355 -3.23 19.62 -7.89
C SER A 355 -3.43 19.46 -9.41
N GLY A 356 -2.71 18.52 -10.03
CA GLY A 356 -2.89 18.14 -11.43
C GLY A 356 -4.16 17.33 -11.69
N VAL A 357 -4.82 16.84 -10.62
CA VAL A 357 -6.02 16.01 -10.70
C VAL A 357 -7.26 16.91 -10.65
N LYS A 358 -8.01 16.95 -11.76
CA LYS A 358 -9.30 17.63 -11.79
C LYS A 358 -10.37 16.74 -11.15
N PHE A 359 -10.87 17.14 -9.98
CA PHE A 359 -12.02 16.50 -9.34
C PHE A 359 -13.26 16.69 -10.24
N PRO A 360 -13.85 15.60 -10.78
CA PRO A 360 -15.09 15.72 -11.54
C PRO A 360 -16.25 16.01 -10.59
N GLU A 361 -17.36 16.57 -11.08
CA GLU A 361 -18.58 16.69 -10.25
C GLU A 361 -19.17 15.32 -9.91
N ARG A 362 -19.08 14.38 -10.86
CA ARG A 362 -19.62 13.01 -10.73
C ARG A 362 -18.82 12.02 -11.56
N ARG A 363 -18.72 10.79 -11.05
CA ARG A 363 -18.18 9.63 -11.77
C ARG A 363 -18.94 8.35 -11.42
N GLY A 364 -19.37 7.60 -12.44
CA GLY A 364 -19.90 6.24 -12.29
C GLY A 364 -18.76 5.21 -12.22
N GLU A 365 -19.06 4.00 -11.73
CA GLU A 365 -18.09 2.92 -11.51
C GLU A 365 -16.88 3.40 -10.70
N TRP A 366 -17.15 4.16 -9.65
CA TRP A 366 -16.13 4.86 -8.89
C TRP A 366 -16.46 4.93 -7.42
N ASP A 367 -15.45 4.67 -6.60
CA ASP A 367 -15.54 4.73 -5.15
C ASP A 367 -14.53 5.75 -4.60
N ASN A 368 -15.06 6.85 -4.07
CA ASN A 368 -14.29 7.89 -3.38
C ASN A 368 -14.16 7.65 -1.86
N ALA A 369 -14.56 6.47 -1.38
CA ALA A 369 -14.55 6.04 0.02
C ALA A 369 -15.35 6.96 0.96
N SER A 370 -16.48 7.52 0.49
CA SER A 370 -17.40 8.28 1.36
C SER A 370 -18.07 7.42 2.45
N ASN A 371 -18.03 6.10 2.29
CA ASN A 371 -18.49 5.10 3.25
C ASN A 371 -17.49 4.84 4.41
N ASP A 372 -16.37 5.56 4.47
CA ASP A 372 -15.43 5.50 5.59
C ASP A 372 -16.07 6.04 6.87
N ASN A 373 -16.41 5.12 7.79
CA ASN A 373 -17.10 5.39 9.04
C ASN A 373 -16.46 6.51 9.91
N VAL A 374 -15.16 6.77 9.76
CA VAL A 374 -14.48 7.84 10.52
C VAL A 374 -14.93 9.23 10.07
N TYR A 375 -15.27 9.38 8.78
CA TYR A 375 -15.59 10.67 8.16
C TYR A 375 -17.00 10.72 7.56
N THR A 376 -17.77 9.62 7.64
CA THR A 376 -19.14 9.56 7.14
C THR A 376 -20.05 10.51 7.93
N ILE A 377 -20.77 11.35 7.22
CA ILE A 377 -21.81 12.24 7.74
C ILE A 377 -23.17 11.56 7.58
N LYS A 378 -24.03 11.66 8.60
CA LYS A 378 -25.41 11.19 8.50
C LYS A 378 -26.19 12.03 7.49
N ALA A 379 -26.75 11.39 6.47
CA ALA A 379 -27.56 12.08 5.47
C ALA A 379 -28.75 12.85 6.11
N PRO A 380 -29.12 14.03 5.56
CA PRO A 380 -30.27 14.80 6.00
C PRO A 380 -31.57 14.02 5.81
N ARG A 381 -32.56 14.32 6.66
CA ARG A 381 -33.89 13.69 6.60
C ARG A 381 -34.73 14.29 5.47
N THR A 382 -35.69 13.53 4.98
CA THR A 382 -36.72 14.09 4.11
C THR A 382 -37.63 15.04 4.88
N ARG A 383 -38.26 15.99 4.20
CA ARG A 383 -39.28 16.87 4.81
C ARG A 383 -40.43 16.09 5.45
N ALA A 384 -40.78 14.92 4.90
CA ALA A 384 -41.80 14.03 5.49
C ALA A 384 -41.30 13.41 6.81
N GLN A 385 -40.10 12.81 6.80
CA GLN A 385 -39.48 12.24 8.00
C GLN A 385 -39.30 13.28 9.13
N ALA A 386 -38.92 14.51 8.77
CA ALA A 386 -38.77 15.59 9.72
C ALA A 386 -40.12 16.02 10.35
N LYS A 387 -41.23 15.96 9.60
CA LYS A 387 -42.58 16.24 10.12
C LYS A 387 -43.08 15.15 11.05
N GLU A 388 -42.80 13.89 10.75
CA GLU A 388 -43.17 12.75 11.59
C GLU A 388 -42.43 12.77 12.94
N LYS A 389 -41.17 13.24 12.92
CA LYS A 389 -40.32 13.30 14.11
C LYS A 389 -39.69 14.69 14.29
N PRO A 390 -40.49 15.70 14.69
CA PRO A 390 -40.06 17.09 14.72
C PRO A 390 -38.99 17.39 15.76
N ASN A 391 -38.85 16.55 16.80
CA ASN A 391 -37.88 16.76 17.89
C ASN A 391 -36.52 16.09 17.64
N GLU A 392 -36.39 15.23 16.64
CA GLU A 392 -35.09 14.65 16.26
C GLU A 392 -34.34 15.62 15.34
N ARG A 393 -33.01 15.74 15.47
CA ARG A 393 -32.12 16.46 14.51
C ARG A 393 -32.66 17.84 14.08
N VAL A 394 -33.05 18.66 15.06
CA VAL A 394 -33.62 20.01 14.85
C VAL A 394 -32.55 20.96 14.30
N GLY A 395 -32.91 21.79 13.32
CA GLY A 395 -32.00 22.77 12.72
C GLY A 395 -31.11 22.23 11.60
N GLU A 396 -31.08 20.91 11.40
CA GLU A 396 -30.41 20.32 10.24
C GLU A 396 -31.22 20.55 8.95
N PRO A 397 -30.55 20.66 7.79
CA PRO A 397 -31.22 20.79 6.50
C PRO A 397 -32.10 19.56 6.22
N THR A 398 -33.20 19.79 5.49
CA THR A 398 -34.10 18.72 5.03
C THR A 398 -34.15 18.69 3.52
N VAL A 399 -34.29 17.50 2.95
CA VAL A 399 -34.39 17.28 1.50
C VAL A 399 -35.79 16.85 1.08
N GLU A 400 -36.13 17.01 -0.20
CA GLU A 400 -37.42 16.56 -0.74
C GLU A 400 -37.42 15.06 -1.04
N LYS A 401 -36.35 14.57 -1.69
CA LYS A 401 -36.18 13.16 -2.05
C LYS A 401 -35.33 12.44 -1.02
N ASP A 402 -35.59 11.15 -0.81
CA ASP A 402 -34.73 10.30 0.03
C ASP A 402 -33.32 10.24 -0.57
N PRO A 403 -32.25 10.61 0.17
CA PRO A 403 -30.87 10.54 -0.31
C PRO A 403 -30.47 9.16 -0.85
N ASN A 404 -31.06 8.09 -0.31
CA ASN A 404 -30.79 6.71 -0.72
C ASN A 404 -31.40 6.35 -2.09
N SER A 405 -32.35 7.14 -2.59
CA SER A 405 -33.15 6.79 -3.77
C SER A 405 -32.40 6.89 -5.09
N SER A 406 -31.40 7.78 -5.20
CA SER A 406 -30.62 7.94 -6.42
C SER A 406 -29.32 8.73 -6.18
N PRO A 407 -28.35 8.66 -7.13
CA PRO A 407 -27.17 9.55 -7.10
C PRO A 407 -27.52 11.04 -7.06
N ASP A 408 -28.60 11.47 -7.73
CA ASP A 408 -29.04 12.88 -7.72
C ASP A 408 -29.58 13.30 -6.36
N ALA A 409 -30.36 12.43 -5.70
CA ALA A 409 -30.85 12.70 -4.36
C ALA A 409 -29.70 12.73 -3.34
N CYS A 410 -28.73 11.83 -3.47
CA CYS A 410 -27.53 11.82 -2.65
C CYS A 410 -26.66 13.08 -2.85
N ASN A 411 -26.50 13.53 -4.11
CA ASN A 411 -25.83 14.80 -4.41
C ASN A 411 -26.54 15.99 -3.76
N THR A 412 -27.86 16.09 -3.92
CA THR A 412 -28.68 17.16 -3.32
C THR A 412 -28.52 17.19 -1.79
N ALA A 413 -28.47 16.00 -1.18
CA ALA A 413 -28.25 15.85 0.25
C ALA A 413 -26.86 16.38 0.69
N CYS A 414 -25.82 16.15 -0.11
CA CYS A 414 -24.49 16.71 0.14
C CYS A 414 -24.44 18.24 -0.07
N GLU A 415 -25.13 18.76 -1.09
CA GLU A 415 -25.17 20.21 -1.39
C GLU A 415 -25.69 21.00 -0.20
N VAL A 416 -26.82 20.58 0.38
CA VAL A 416 -27.46 21.27 1.52
C VAL A 416 -26.72 21.03 2.85
N THR A 417 -25.87 20.02 2.92
CA THR A 417 -25.09 19.69 4.13
C THR A 417 -23.77 20.46 4.12
N GLU A 418 -23.63 21.45 4.99
CA GLU A 418 -22.46 22.36 5.01
C GLU A 418 -21.12 21.62 5.05
N ALA A 419 -20.98 20.66 5.97
CA ALA A 419 -19.75 19.89 6.17
C ALA A 419 -19.47 18.84 5.07
N CYS A 420 -20.36 18.64 4.09
CA CYS A 420 -20.18 17.59 3.07
C CYS A 420 -19.33 18.09 1.90
N PHE A 421 -18.15 17.47 1.70
CA PHE A 421 -17.28 17.74 0.56
C PHE A 421 -17.46 16.76 -0.60
N GLN A 422 -17.87 15.53 -0.31
CA GLN A 422 -18.08 14.50 -1.31
C GLN A 422 -19.14 13.50 -0.86
N TRP A 423 -19.66 12.72 -1.81
CA TRP A 423 -20.63 11.66 -1.56
C TRP A 423 -20.37 10.44 -2.43
N ALA A 424 -20.92 9.29 -2.02
CA ALA A 424 -21.01 8.08 -2.82
C ALA A 424 -22.41 7.48 -2.70
N HIS A 425 -22.94 6.95 -3.80
CA HIS A 425 -24.19 6.21 -3.85
C HIS A 425 -23.89 4.79 -4.32
N LEU A 426 -24.21 3.81 -3.47
CA LEU A 426 -24.22 2.40 -3.83
C LEU A 426 -25.64 2.05 -4.26
N ASN A 427 -25.80 1.62 -5.51
CA ASN A 427 -27.01 0.97 -6.00
C ASN A 427 -26.82 -0.54 -5.93
N PHE A 428 -27.75 -1.24 -5.29
CA PHE A 428 -27.74 -2.70 -5.21
C PHE A 428 -29.01 -3.26 -5.82
N THR A 429 -28.89 -4.35 -6.58
CA THR A 429 -30.02 -5.05 -7.21
C THR A 429 -29.81 -6.55 -7.12
N THR A 430 -30.88 -7.29 -6.86
CA THR A 430 -30.92 -8.75 -6.84
C THR A 430 -31.90 -9.24 -7.91
N ILE A 431 -31.43 -10.13 -8.77
CA ILE A 431 -32.16 -10.75 -9.87
C ILE A 431 -32.32 -12.24 -9.58
N GLU A 432 -33.56 -12.73 -9.57
CA GLU A 432 -33.91 -14.15 -9.44
C GLU A 432 -34.84 -14.51 -10.59
N ASP A 433 -34.61 -15.66 -11.24
CA ASP A 433 -35.42 -16.12 -12.38
C ASP A 433 -35.58 -15.07 -13.49
N ASP A 434 -34.48 -14.37 -13.83
CA ASP A 434 -34.43 -13.26 -14.79
C ASP A 434 -35.32 -12.05 -14.45
N GLU A 435 -35.87 -11.98 -13.22
CA GLU A 435 -36.67 -10.86 -12.73
C GLU A 435 -35.98 -10.12 -11.58
N LYS A 436 -36.08 -8.78 -11.58
CA LYS A 436 -35.64 -7.95 -10.46
C LYS A 436 -36.56 -8.19 -9.25
N LYS A 437 -36.05 -8.84 -8.20
CA LYS A 437 -36.81 -9.09 -6.95
C LYS A 437 -36.59 -8.00 -5.91
N HIS A 438 -35.34 -7.58 -5.74
CA HIS A 438 -34.96 -6.58 -4.76
C HIS A 438 -34.03 -5.54 -5.37
N GLY A 439 -34.10 -4.32 -4.84
CA GLY A 439 -33.12 -3.30 -5.15
C GLY A 439 -33.32 -2.06 -4.32
N GLY A 440 -32.26 -1.28 -4.17
CA GLY A 440 -32.26 -0.07 -3.38
C GLY A 440 -30.97 0.69 -3.58
N GLY A 441 -30.78 1.72 -2.76
CA GLY A 441 -29.53 2.46 -2.73
C GLY A 441 -29.14 2.86 -1.34
N ILE A 442 -27.85 3.15 -1.16
CA ILE A 442 -27.28 3.69 0.08
C ILE A 442 -26.48 4.93 -0.28
N CYS A 443 -26.82 6.05 0.34
CA CYS A 443 -26.10 7.30 0.22
C CYS A 443 -25.11 7.47 1.38
N TYR A 444 -23.86 7.70 1.03
CA TYR A 444 -22.78 8.03 1.95
C TYR A 444 -22.32 9.47 1.69
N LEU A 445 -22.31 10.29 2.73
CA LEU A 445 -21.78 11.65 2.70
C LEU A 445 -20.46 11.70 3.48
N SER A 446 -19.49 12.53 3.09
CA SER A 446 -18.17 12.58 3.75
C SER A 446 -17.73 14.01 4.07
N SER A 447 -17.13 14.17 5.26
CA SER A 447 -16.57 15.44 5.76
C SER A 447 -15.14 15.72 5.31
N VAL A 448 -14.58 14.83 4.48
CA VAL A 448 -13.26 14.96 3.85
C VAL A 448 -13.41 14.56 2.39
N PHE A 449 -12.48 14.99 1.54
CA PHE A 449 -12.48 14.64 0.13
C PHE A 449 -11.27 13.79 -0.24
N ARG A 450 -11.49 12.85 -1.16
CA ARG A 450 -10.52 11.91 -1.70
C ARG A 450 -10.76 11.80 -3.20
N PHE A 451 -9.75 11.46 -3.97
CA PHE A 451 -10.01 11.15 -5.37
C PHE A 451 -10.62 9.75 -5.54
N GLY A 452 -10.17 8.77 -4.76
CA GLY A 452 -10.69 7.40 -4.82
C GLY A 452 -10.09 6.55 -5.93
N SER A 453 -10.80 5.48 -6.29
CA SER A 453 -10.38 4.52 -7.31
C SER A 453 -11.54 4.01 -8.14
N GLN A 454 -11.21 3.45 -9.30
CA GLN A 454 -12.20 2.77 -10.14
C GLN A 454 -12.76 1.59 -9.37
N ARG A 455 -14.08 1.44 -9.44
CA ARG A 455 -14.82 0.33 -8.88
C ARG A 455 -15.87 -0.09 -9.91
N PRO A 456 -15.51 -1.01 -10.82
CA PRO A 456 -16.44 -1.53 -11.82
C PRO A 456 -17.68 -2.14 -11.18
N GLU A 457 -18.72 -2.39 -11.97
CA GLU A 457 -19.87 -3.16 -11.53
C GLU A 457 -19.41 -4.51 -10.92
N GLU A 458 -19.86 -4.77 -9.70
CA GLU A 458 -19.57 -6.01 -8.98
C GLU A 458 -20.81 -6.91 -9.07
N SER A 459 -20.66 -8.09 -9.71
CA SER A 459 -21.74 -9.06 -9.84
C SER A 459 -21.34 -10.42 -9.29
N TRP A 460 -22.19 -11.05 -8.46
CA TRP A 460 -21.98 -12.41 -7.97
C TRP A 460 -23.30 -13.16 -7.79
N VAL A 461 -23.23 -14.49 -7.84
CA VAL A 461 -24.38 -15.38 -7.58
C VAL A 461 -24.32 -15.84 -6.12
N ASP A 462 -25.42 -15.70 -5.39
CA ASP A 462 -25.51 -16.17 -4.01
C ASP A 462 -25.97 -17.63 -3.88
N GLU A 463 -26.05 -18.14 -2.65
CA GLU A 463 -26.44 -19.51 -2.34
C GLU A 463 -27.88 -19.86 -2.78
N LYS A 464 -28.72 -18.87 -3.04
CA LYS A 464 -30.09 -19.04 -3.53
C LYS A 464 -30.17 -18.97 -5.06
N ASN A 465 -29.02 -18.96 -5.74
CA ASN A 465 -28.91 -18.79 -7.17
C ASN A 465 -29.42 -17.42 -7.67
N ALA A 466 -29.43 -16.41 -6.78
CA ALA A 466 -29.78 -15.04 -7.15
C ALA A 466 -28.53 -14.29 -7.61
N THR A 467 -28.64 -13.50 -8.68
CA THR A 467 -27.56 -12.62 -9.15
C THR A 467 -27.66 -11.28 -8.43
N ASN A 468 -26.64 -10.95 -7.65
CA ASN A 468 -26.52 -9.69 -6.94
C ASN A 468 -25.57 -8.76 -7.71
N ILE A 469 -25.96 -7.51 -7.88
CA ILE A 469 -25.25 -6.48 -8.63
C ILE A 469 -25.09 -5.24 -7.77
N HIS A 470 -23.86 -4.77 -7.61
CA HIS A 470 -23.51 -3.53 -6.95
C HIS A 470 -22.87 -2.54 -7.93
N LEU A 471 -23.38 -1.31 -7.94
CA LEU A 471 -22.88 -0.22 -8.78
C LEU A 471 -22.63 1.02 -7.94
N TRP A 472 -21.41 1.55 -8.01
CA TRP A 472 -20.99 2.73 -7.26
C TRP A 472 -20.97 3.98 -8.14
N THR A 473 -21.56 5.06 -7.64
CA THR A 473 -21.44 6.41 -8.22
C THR A 473 -20.92 7.37 -7.16
N SER A 474 -19.85 8.08 -7.47
CA SER A 474 -19.23 9.06 -6.58
C SER A 474 -19.40 10.48 -7.11
N GLY A 475 -19.49 11.46 -6.21
CA GLY A 475 -19.51 12.87 -6.58
C GLY A 475 -18.78 13.77 -5.58
N TRP A 476 -18.39 14.95 -6.05
CA TRP A 476 -17.58 15.91 -5.31
C TRP A 476 -18.24 17.29 -5.36
N GLN A 477 -18.30 17.95 -4.22
CA GLN A 477 -18.76 19.33 -4.12
C GLN A 477 -17.60 20.25 -4.48
N THR A 478 -17.22 20.28 -5.77
CA THR A 478 -16.05 21.01 -6.27
C THR A 478 -15.99 22.47 -5.79
N PRO A 479 -17.09 23.26 -5.82
CA PRO A 479 -17.04 24.63 -5.29
C PRO A 479 -16.70 24.72 -3.80
N LYS A 480 -17.16 23.75 -2.98
CA LYS A 480 -16.83 23.69 -1.55
C LYS A 480 -15.37 23.27 -1.34
N ILE A 481 -14.90 22.30 -2.11
CA ILE A 481 -13.50 21.81 -2.06
C ILE A 481 -12.54 22.94 -2.47
N GLU A 482 -12.81 23.62 -3.59
CA GLU A 482 -11.99 24.75 -4.07
C GLU A 482 -11.97 25.89 -3.06
N LYS A 483 -13.12 26.24 -2.48
CA LYS A 483 -13.19 27.23 -1.40
C LYS A 483 -12.34 26.81 -0.20
N TRP A 484 -12.48 25.55 0.25
CA TRP A 484 -11.70 25.04 1.38
C TRP A 484 -10.20 25.06 1.09
N LEU A 485 -9.78 24.67 -0.11
CA LEU A 485 -8.38 24.70 -0.53
C LEU A 485 -7.81 26.13 -0.59
N ALA A 486 -8.62 27.10 -1.00
CA ALA A 486 -8.24 28.52 -1.01
C ALA A 486 -8.10 29.11 0.40
N GLU A 487 -8.83 28.57 1.38
CA GLU A 487 -8.80 28.99 2.78
C GLU A 487 -7.83 28.15 3.63
N ALA A 488 -7.38 27.00 3.12
CA ALA A 488 -6.51 26.09 3.83
C ALA A 488 -5.14 26.75 4.10
N PRO A 489 -4.58 26.61 5.31
CA PRO A 489 -3.37 27.31 5.69
C PRO A 489 -2.18 26.89 4.81
N ASP A 490 -1.47 27.87 4.28
CA ASP A 490 -0.16 27.69 3.64
C ASP A 490 0.94 27.49 4.69
N ASP A 491 0.86 28.21 5.81
CA ASP A 491 1.74 28.03 6.97
C ASP A 491 1.03 27.26 8.09
N CYS A 492 1.38 25.99 8.23
CA CYS A 492 0.88 25.13 9.30
C CYS A 492 1.65 25.29 10.63
N GLY A 493 2.50 26.32 10.79
CA GLY A 493 3.22 26.61 12.02
C GLY A 493 4.15 25.47 12.47
N LYS A 494 4.25 25.25 13.79
CA LYS A 494 5.06 24.16 14.37
C LYS A 494 4.47 22.79 14.03
N VAL A 495 5.32 21.82 13.71
CA VAL A 495 4.89 20.45 13.41
C VAL A 495 4.39 19.75 14.67
N GLU A 496 3.18 19.19 14.58
CA GLU A 496 2.61 18.28 15.55
C GLU A 496 3.05 16.84 15.23
N TRP A 497 3.82 16.24 16.14
CA TRP A 497 4.35 14.87 16.03
C TRP A 497 3.60 13.86 16.90
N SER A 498 2.44 14.25 17.43
CA SER A 498 1.62 13.49 18.37
C SER A 498 0.32 13.01 17.76
#